data_AF-K1YYD8-F1
#
_entry.id   AF-K1YYD8-F1
#
_cell.length_a   1.000
_cell.length_b   1.000
_cell.length_c   1.000
_cell.angle_alpha   90.00
_cell.angle_beta   90.00
_cell.angle_gamma   90.00
#
_symmetry.space_group_name_H-M   'P 1'
#
loop_
_entity.id
_entity.type
_entity.pdbx_description
1 polymer ?
#
loop_
_entity_poly.entity_id
_entity_poly.type
_entity_poly.pdbx_seq_one_letter_code
_entity_poly.pdbx_strand_id
1 'polypeptide(L)'
;MYLGGDPTKAEEGFLIVSGQKFFPNFAELIGAVIDFLIKLVGTIALVLIVVSGFRLVVSAGNDNAITKSKDMLKFAIIGLVVSLLAYIIVAAIRGLVYR
;
A
#
# COMPACT_ATOMS: atom_id res chain seq x y z
N MET A 1 13.04 -51.48 -16.35
CA MET A 1 13.72 -50.75 -17.43
C MET A 1 13.31 -49.29 -17.29
N TYR A 2 14.03 -48.56 -16.43
CA TYR A 2 13.87 -47.11 -16.31
C TYR A 2 14.56 -46.49 -17.51
N LEU A 3 13.80 -45.99 -18.49
CA LEU A 3 14.32 -45.12 -19.53
C LEU A 3 13.25 -44.05 -19.83
N GLY A 4 13.59 -42.80 -19.54
CA GLY A 4 12.96 -41.64 -20.16
C GLY A 4 11.92 -40.90 -19.32
N GLY A 5 12.21 -40.60 -18.06
CA GLY A 5 11.63 -39.39 -17.47
C GLY A 5 12.33 -38.20 -18.11
N ASP A 6 11.61 -37.43 -18.92
CA ASP A 6 12.15 -36.31 -19.71
C ASP A 6 13.07 -35.41 -18.84
N PRO A 7 14.38 -35.33 -19.15
CA PRO A 7 15.34 -34.55 -18.36
C PRO A 7 15.07 -33.04 -18.40
N THR A 8 14.24 -32.56 -19.34
CA THR A 8 13.90 -31.15 -19.56
C THR A 8 13.00 -30.53 -18.49
N LYS A 9 12.24 -31.33 -17.72
CA LYS A 9 11.33 -30.80 -16.69
C LYS A 9 11.98 -30.64 -15.31
N ALA A 10 13.16 -31.23 -15.11
CA ALA A 10 13.94 -31.07 -13.89
C ALA A 10 14.65 -29.71 -13.82
N GLU A 11 14.86 -29.06 -14.97
CA GLU A 11 15.55 -27.77 -15.08
C GLU A 11 14.58 -26.58 -14.93
N GLU A 12 13.32 -26.71 -15.39
CA GLU A 12 12.29 -25.67 -15.26
C GLU A 12 12.00 -25.28 -13.80
N GLY A 13 12.13 -26.23 -12.85
CA GLY A 13 11.89 -26.01 -11.43
C GLY A 13 13.04 -25.32 -10.67
N PHE A 14 14.26 -25.31 -11.23
CA PHE A 14 15.42 -24.68 -10.60
C PHE A 14 15.65 -23.25 -11.10
N LEU A 15 15.24 -22.95 -12.34
CA LEU A 15 15.37 -21.60 -12.93
C LEU A 15 14.40 -20.57 -12.33
N ILE A 16 13.29 -20.99 -11.73
CA ILE A 16 12.37 -20.08 -11.01
C ILE A 16 12.90 -19.65 -9.62
N VAL A 17 13.95 -20.29 -9.09
CA VAL A 17 14.52 -19.99 -7.76
C VAL A 17 15.86 -19.21 -7.84
N SER A 18 16.52 -19.18 -9.00
CA SER A 18 17.81 -18.48 -9.15
C SER A 18 17.70 -17.04 -9.71
N GLY A 19 16.50 -16.56 -10.05
CA GLY A 19 16.24 -15.17 -10.39
C GLY A 19 16.09 -14.26 -9.18
N GLN A 20 16.95 -14.39 -8.16
CA GLN A 20 17.06 -13.36 -7.14
C GLN A 20 17.56 -12.09 -7.84
N LYS A 21 16.66 -11.14 -8.08
CA LYS A 21 17.04 -9.73 -8.20
C LYS A 21 17.61 -9.32 -6.84
N PHE A 22 18.85 -9.72 -6.58
CA PHE A 22 19.63 -9.36 -5.39
C PHE A 22 19.71 -7.84 -5.23
N PHE A 23 19.54 -7.12 -6.35
CA PHE A 23 19.27 -5.70 -6.36
C PHE A 23 17.85 -5.49 -6.89
N PRO A 24 16.88 -5.08 -6.06
CA PRO A 24 15.63 -4.58 -6.59
C PRO A 24 15.98 -3.45 -7.56
N ASN A 25 15.43 -3.50 -8.78
CA ASN A 25 15.52 -2.34 -9.67
C ASN A 25 15.01 -1.12 -8.89
N PHE A 26 15.60 0.06 -9.10
CA PHE A 26 15.24 1.26 -8.34
C PHE A 26 13.71 1.50 -8.35
N ALA A 27 13.05 1.15 -9.45
CA ALA A 27 11.60 1.15 -9.61
C ALA A 27 10.85 0.14 -8.70
N GLU A 28 11.38 -1.07 -8.50
CA GLU A 28 10.80 -2.07 -7.59
C GLU A 28 10.97 -1.67 -6.13
N LEU A 29 12.13 -1.11 -5.75
CA LEU A 29 12.36 -0.61 -4.39
C LEU A 29 11.37 0.52 -4.07
N ILE A 30 11.22 1.48 -4.98
CA ILE A 30 10.25 2.57 -4.82
C ILE A 30 8.82 2.02 -4.73
N GLY A 31 8.46 1.06 -5.59
CA GLY A 31 7.14 0.42 -5.57
C GLY A 31 6.85 -0.26 -4.23
N ALA A 32 7.81 -1.01 -3.68
CA ALA A 32 7.68 -1.70 -2.40
C ALA A 32 7.54 -0.72 -1.22
N VAL A 33 8.34 0.35 -1.21
CA VAL A 33 8.27 1.39 -0.17
C VAL A 33 6.92 2.11 -0.22
N ILE A 34 6.44 2.47 -1.41
CA ILE A 34 5.15 3.16 -1.55
C ILE A 34 3.99 2.24 -1.15
N ASP A 35 3.99 0.97 -1.55
CA ASP A 35 2.95 0.02 -1.16
C ASP A 35 2.89 -0.17 0.37
N PHE A 36 4.06 -0.25 1.02
CA PHE A 36 4.15 -0.28 2.47
C PHE A 36 3.59 1.00 3.12
N LEU A 37 3.97 2.17 2.61
CA LEU A 37 3.48 3.46 3.10
C LEU A 37 1.96 3.60 2.93
N ILE A 38 1.40 3.21 1.78
CA ILE A 38 -0.05 3.28 1.52
C ILE A 38 -0.82 2.40 2.52
N LYS A 39 -0.35 1.18 2.78
CA LYS A 39 -0.98 0.28 3.78
C LYS A 39 -0.92 0.86 5.19
N LEU A 40 0.21 1.44 5.56
CA LEU A 40 0.41 2.07 6.86
C LEU A 40 -0.52 3.29 7.02
N VAL A 41 -0.53 4.19 6.04
CA VAL A 41 -1.37 5.40 6.06
C VAL A 41 -2.85 5.03 6.04
N GLY A 42 -3.27 4.06 5.24
CA GLY A 42 -4.65 3.60 5.19
C GLY A 42 -5.15 3.09 6.55
N THR A 43 -4.31 2.33 7.26
CA THR A 43 -4.63 1.82 8.60
C THR A 43 -4.73 2.96 9.62
N ILE A 44 -3.76 3.88 9.61
CA ILE A 44 -3.75 5.03 10.53
C ILE A 44 -4.95 5.95 10.27
N ALA A 45 -5.25 6.24 9.00
CA ALA A 45 -6.37 7.08 8.61
C ALA A 45 -7.71 6.50 9.12
N LEU A 46 -7.92 5.19 8.98
CA LEU A 46 -9.11 4.52 9.50
C LEU A 46 -9.25 4.72 11.01
N VAL A 47 -8.18 4.52 11.78
CA VAL A 47 -8.17 4.72 13.24
C VAL A 47 -8.50 6.16 13.60
N LEU A 48 -7.90 7.14 12.91
CA LEU A 48 -8.16 8.56 13.14
C LEU A 48 -9.60 8.96 12.82
N ILE A 49 -10.20 8.39 11.77
CA ILE A 49 -11.61 8.61 11.44
C ILE A 49 -12.51 8.10 12.57
N VAL A 50 -12.26 6.90 13.10
CA VAL A 50 -13.06 6.33 14.20
C VAL A 50 -12.91 7.18 15.46
N VAL A 51 -11.68 7.53 15.84
CA VAL A 51 -11.41 8.32 17.05
C VAL A 51 -12.00 9.74 16.95
N SER A 52 -11.84 10.40 15.81
CA SER A 52 -12.40 11.75 15.59
C SER A 52 -13.93 11.73 15.52
N GLY A 53 -14.52 10.70 14.90
CA GLY A 53 -15.96 10.50 14.87
C GLY A 53 -16.56 10.27 16.25
N PHE A 54 -15.96 9.39 17.06
CA PHE A 54 -16.43 9.14 18.42
C PHE A 54 -16.33 10.39 19.29
N ARG A 55 -15.23 11.13 19.14
CA ARG A 55 -15.02 12.41 19.83
C ARG A 55 -16.04 13.46 19.43
N LEU A 56 -16.47 13.52 18.16
CA LEU A 56 -17.52 14.44 17.72
C LEU A 56 -18.85 14.17 18.44
N VAL A 57 -19.22 12.91 18.60
CA VAL A 57 -20.49 12.51 19.26
C VAL A 57 -20.43 12.80 20.77
N VAL A 58 -19.31 12.51 21.42
CA VAL A 58 -19.13 12.67 22.87
C VAL A 58 -18.91 14.14 23.30
N SER A 59 -18.58 15.05 22.38
CA SER A 59 -18.19 16.43 22.72
C SER A 59 -19.29 17.32 23.36
N ALA A 60 -20.51 16.80 23.56
CA ALA A 60 -21.55 17.33 24.46
C ALA A 60 -21.79 18.87 24.45
N GLY A 61 -21.61 19.52 23.30
CA GLY A 61 -21.84 20.96 23.13
C GLY A 61 -20.63 21.88 23.36
N ASN A 62 -19.42 21.34 23.55
CA ASN A 62 -18.20 22.15 23.55
C ASN A 62 -17.73 22.42 22.11
N ASP A 63 -18.01 23.63 21.60
CA ASP A 63 -17.66 24.06 20.25
C ASP A 63 -16.17 23.91 19.91
N ASN A 64 -15.28 24.12 20.88
CA ASN A 64 -13.84 23.95 20.67
C ASN A 64 -13.48 22.48 20.43
N ALA A 65 -14.11 21.56 21.17
CA ALA A 65 -13.88 20.12 21.01
C ALA A 65 -14.45 19.60 19.69
N ILE A 66 -15.61 20.12 19.27
CA ILE A 66 -16.22 19.81 17.97
C ILE A 66 -15.34 20.30 16.83
N THR A 67 -14.87 21.56 16.88
CA THR A 67 -14.03 22.15 15.83
C THR A 67 -12.73 21.36 15.66
N LYS A 68 -12.05 21.06 16.77
CA LYS A 68 -10.81 20.27 16.75
C LYS A 68 -11.02 18.87 16.17
N SER A 69 -12.14 18.22 16.49
CA SER A 69 -12.46 16.89 15.97
C SER A 69 -12.82 16.92 14.48
N LYS A 70 -13.51 17.97 14.01
CA LYS A 70 -13.78 18.19 12.58
C LYS A 70 -12.49 18.39 11.79
N ASP A 71 -11.55 19.18 12.29
CA ASP A 71 -10.28 19.40 11.59
C ASP A 71 -9.45 18.13 11.52
N MET A 72 -9.41 17.35 12.61
CA MET A 72 -8.77 16.04 12.64
C MET A 72 -9.39 15.08 11.61
N LEU A 73 -10.72 15.09 11.48
CA LEU A 73 -11.43 14.31 10.47
C LEU A 73 -11.10 14.77 9.04
N LYS A 74 -11.05 16.09 8.79
CA LYS A 74 -10.65 16.63 7.47
C LYS A 74 -9.26 16.14 7.07
N PHE A 75 -8.28 16.22 7.98
CA PHE A 75 -6.92 15.75 7.69
C PHE A 75 -6.87 14.24 7.43
N ALA A 76 -7.63 13.44 8.18
CA ALA A 76 -7.70 12.00 7.95
C ALA A 76 -8.29 11.67 6.56
N ILE A 77 -9.34 12.37 6.15
CA ILE A 77 -9.95 12.20 4.82
C ILE A 77 -8.96 12.62 3.71
N ILE A 78 -8.29 13.77 3.86
CA ILE A 78 -7.31 14.23 2.88
C ILE A 78 -6.17 13.21 2.73
N GLY A 79 -5.64 12.68 3.84
CA GLY A 79 -4.61 11.64 3.80
C GLY A 79 -5.07 10.35 3.10
N LEU A 80 -6.34 9.96 3.30
CA LEU A 80 -6.93 8.82 2.60
C LEU A 80 -7.03 9.06 1.09
N VAL A 81 -7.51 10.24 0.68
CA VAL A 81 -7.63 10.62 -0.74
C VAL A 81 -6.25 10.67 -1.39
N VAL A 82 -5.24 11.26 -0.74
CA VAL A 82 -3.87 11.31 -1.25
C VAL A 82 -3.29 9.90 -1.40
N SER A 83 -3.58 8.98 -0.47
CA SER A 83 -3.12 7.59 -0.56
C SER A 83 -3.72 6.86 -1.78
N LEU A 84 -5.01 7.11 -2.07
CA LEU A 84 -5.68 6.58 -3.26
C LEU A 84 -5.06 7.13 -4.55
N LEU A 85 -4.78 8.44 -4.59
CA LEU A 85 -4.12 9.07 -5.74
C LEU A 85 -2.70 8.53 -5.96
N ALA A 86 -1.93 8.34 -4.89
CA ALA A 86 -0.59 7.76 -4.96
C ALA A 86 -0.62 6.37 -5.62
N TYR A 87 -1.57 5.52 -5.26
CA TYR A 87 -1.74 4.20 -5.88
C TYR A 87 -1.93 4.28 -7.39
N ILE A 88 -2.77 5.21 -7.86
CA ILE A 88 -3.05 5.42 -9.29
C ILE A 88 -1.78 5.85 -10.03
N ILE A 89 -1.03 6.81 -9.48
CA ILE A 89 0.21 7.31 -10.07
C ILE A 89 1.25 6.19 -10.19
N VAL A 90 1.43 5.38 -9.15
CA VAL A 90 2.37 4.25 -9.16
C VAL A 90 1.97 3.19 -10.18
N ALA A 91 0.67 2.90 -10.30
CA ALA A 91 0.16 1.99 -11.31
C ALA A 91 0.41 2.52 -12.74
N ALA A 92 0.23 3.83 -12.96
CA ALA A 92 0.49 4.47 -14.24
C ALA A 92 1.98 4.39 -14.63
N ILE A 93 2.90 4.65 -13.70
CA ILE A 93 4.35 4.55 -13.95
C ILE A 93 4.74 3.11 -14.30
N ARG A 94 4.24 2.11 -13.56
CA ARG A 94 4.50 0.70 -13.87
C ARG A 94 4.03 0.36 -15.29
N GLY A 95 2.81 0.76 -15.65
CA GLY A 95 2.26 0.52 -16.99
C GLY A 95 3.06 1.20 -18.11
N LEU A 96 3.64 2.37 -17.85
CA LEU A 96 4.52 3.08 -18.79
C LEU A 96 5.91 2.44 -18.94
N VAL A 97 6.47 1.90 -17.85
CA VAL A 97 7.81 1.28 -17.84
C VAL A 97 7.81 -0.14 -18.40
N TYR A 98 6.71 -0.90 -18.25
CA TYR A 98 6.59 -2.27 -18.77
C TYR A 98 6.08 -2.37 -20.22
N ARG A 99 5.78 -1.25 -20.88
CA ARG A 99 5.62 -1.18 -22.34
C ARG A 99 6.98 -1.12 -23.02
#